data_AF-A0A538NU12-F1
#
_entry.id   AF-A0A538NU12-F1
#
_cell.length_a   1.000
_cell.length_b   1.000
_cell.length_c   1.000
_cell.angle_alpha   90.00
_cell.angle_beta   90.00
_cell.angle_gamma   90.00
#
_symmetry.space_group_name_H-M   'P 1'
#
loop_
_entity.id
_entity.type
_entity.pdbx_description
1 polymer ?
#
loop_
_entity_poly.entity_id
_entity_poly.type
_entity_poly.pdbx_seq_one_letter_code
_entity_poly.pdbx_strand_id
1 'polypeptide(L)'
;MNIVKRKSLPKSAPAVSTNLTDERCPNGVEGLDDILAGGLPRAGFYLVQGDPGSGKTTLALQFLLEGLRRGEKVFNITLSETKQDLLKVGAITRLVPR
;
A
#
# COMPACT_ATOMS: atom_id res chain seq x y z
N MET A 1 6.59 -42.66 35.66
CA MET A 1 6.09 -41.49 36.42
C MET A 1 5.14 -40.72 35.52
N ASN A 2 3.83 -40.97 35.65
CA ASN A 2 2.77 -40.34 34.84
C ASN A 2 2.31 -39.04 35.52
N ILE A 3 2.25 -37.93 34.78
CA ILE A 3 1.49 -36.74 35.19
C ILE A 3 0.58 -36.30 34.03
N VAL A 4 -0.65 -36.82 34.11
CA VAL A 4 -1.96 -36.20 33.87
C VAL A 4 -2.08 -35.09 32.81
N LYS A 5 -2.85 -35.41 31.76
CA LYS A 5 -3.59 -34.56 30.82
C LYS A 5 -4.11 -33.24 31.42
N ARG A 6 -3.92 -32.14 30.69
CA ARG A 6 -4.88 -31.01 30.68
C ARG A 6 -5.55 -30.95 29.30
N LYS A 7 -6.83 -31.30 29.26
CA LYS A 7 -7.74 -31.09 28.12
C LYS A 7 -8.81 -30.09 28.54
N SER A 8 -8.85 -28.93 27.88
CA SER A 8 -10.02 -28.04 27.74
C SER A 8 -9.61 -26.83 26.88
N LEU A 9 -10.32 -26.27 25.90
CA LEU A 9 -11.57 -26.50 25.15
C LEU A 9 -11.43 -25.63 23.86
N PRO A 10 -12.26 -25.79 22.80
CA PRO A 10 -12.01 -25.27 21.46
C PRO A 10 -12.52 -23.83 21.25
N LYS A 11 -11.75 -23.00 20.54
CA LYS A 11 -12.11 -21.75 19.83
C LYS A 11 -10.78 -21.12 19.38
N SER A 12 -10.51 -20.80 18.13
CA SER A 12 -11.37 -20.25 17.08
C SER A 12 -10.66 -20.29 15.74
N ALA A 13 -11.44 -20.52 14.67
CA ALA A 13 -11.13 -20.32 13.25
C ALA A 13 -10.00 -21.19 12.66
N PRO A 14 -10.17 -21.68 11.40
CA PRO A 14 -9.09 -22.42 10.74
C PRO A 14 -7.88 -21.51 10.64
N ALA A 15 -6.70 -22.03 10.98
CA ALA A 15 -5.45 -21.39 10.63
C ALA A 15 -5.40 -21.34 9.10
N VAL A 16 -5.77 -20.19 8.53
CA VAL A 16 -5.52 -19.91 7.12
C VAL A 16 -4.01 -19.80 7.00
N SER A 17 -3.38 -20.88 6.56
CA SER A 17 -2.02 -20.87 6.05
C SER A 17 -1.99 -20.12 4.73
N THR A 18 -2.19 -18.81 4.76
CA THR A 18 -1.86 -17.94 3.63
C THR A 18 -0.38 -17.69 3.72
N ASN A 19 0.38 -18.36 2.86
CA ASN A 19 1.65 -17.80 2.37
C ASN A 19 1.32 -16.41 1.79
N LEU A 20 1.32 -15.38 2.64
CA LEU A 20 1.40 -14.00 2.21
C LEU A 20 2.81 -13.87 1.63
N THR A 21 2.91 -14.10 0.33
CA THR A 21 4.12 -13.92 -0.45
C THR A 21 4.79 -12.62 -0.01
N ASP A 22 6.09 -12.66 0.29
CA ASP A 22 6.92 -11.53 0.72
C ASP A 22 7.09 -10.44 -0.35
N GLU A 23 6.21 -10.43 -1.34
CA GLU A 23 6.18 -9.50 -2.44
C GLU A 23 5.81 -8.10 -1.90
N ARG A 24 6.66 -7.12 -2.21
CA ARG A 24 6.52 -5.73 -1.78
C ARG A 24 6.26 -4.84 -2.99
N CYS A 25 5.50 -3.77 -2.77
CA CYS A 25 5.26 -2.66 -3.69
C CYS A 25 6.04 -1.44 -3.22
N PRO A 26 7.15 -1.08 -3.88
CA PRO A 26 7.83 0.19 -3.64
C PRO A 26 6.89 1.36 -3.92
N ASN A 27 7.00 2.42 -3.11
CA ASN A 27 6.18 3.62 -3.18
C ASN A 27 6.81 4.70 -4.07
N GLY A 28 8.05 4.51 -4.54
CA GLY A 28 8.76 5.46 -5.39
C GLY A 28 9.46 6.58 -4.62
N VAL A 29 9.46 6.50 -3.29
CA VAL A 29 10.16 7.40 -2.38
C VAL A 29 11.23 6.58 -1.66
N GLU A 30 12.47 6.68 -2.12
CA GLU A 30 13.60 5.85 -1.65
C GLU A 30 13.68 5.75 -0.12
N GLY A 31 13.72 6.89 0.57
CA GLY A 31 13.81 6.89 2.04
C GLY A 31 12.59 6.28 2.74
N LEU A 32 11.40 6.32 2.14
CA LEU A 32 10.22 5.65 2.71
C LEU A 32 10.24 4.16 2.42
N ASP A 33 10.67 3.77 1.22
CA ASP A 33 10.79 2.37 0.83
C ASP A 33 11.84 1.65 1.70
N ASP A 34 12.95 2.31 2.02
CA ASP A 34 13.96 1.80 2.95
C ASP A 34 13.39 1.56 4.35
N ILE A 35 12.64 2.53 4.90
CA ILE A 35 11.97 2.41 6.21
C ILE A 35 10.97 1.25 6.21
N LEU A 36 10.30 1.02 5.08
CA LEU A 36 9.32 -0.05 4.90
C LEU A 36 9.93 -1.37 4.40
N ALA A 37 11.26 -1.50 4.42
CA ALA A 37 11.98 -2.71 3.97
C ALA A 37 11.64 -3.12 2.52
N GLY A 38 11.69 -2.15 1.60
CA GLY A 38 11.41 -2.34 0.17
C GLY A 38 9.97 -2.02 -0.23
N GLY A 39 9.19 -1.37 0.63
CA GLY A 39 7.85 -0.87 0.31
C GLY A 39 6.70 -1.61 1.01
N LEU A 40 5.48 -1.42 0.53
CA LEU A 40 4.28 -1.96 1.16
C LEU A 40 4.04 -3.42 0.75
N PRO A 41 3.70 -4.34 1.67
CA PRO A 41 3.27 -5.69 1.31
C PRO A 41 2.16 -5.72 0.24
N ARG A 42 2.29 -6.60 -0.75
CA ARG A 42 1.26 -6.79 -1.78
C ARG A 42 -0.04 -7.32 -1.17
N ALA A 43 -1.15 -7.07 -1.88
CA ALA A 43 -2.50 -7.45 -1.48
C ALA A 43 -2.95 -6.90 -0.10
N GLY A 44 -2.31 -5.84 0.39
CA GLY A 44 -2.67 -5.14 1.62
C GLY A 44 -3.60 -3.94 1.39
N PHE A 45 -4.30 -3.53 2.45
CA PHE A 45 -5.07 -2.29 2.51
C PHE A 45 -4.38 -1.32 3.47
N TYR A 46 -4.11 -0.11 3.01
CA TYR A 46 -3.30 0.88 3.73
C TYR A 46 -4.05 2.19 3.90
N LEU A 47 -3.98 2.75 5.10
CA LEU A 47 -4.53 4.07 5.42
C LEU A 47 -3.38 5.05 5.65
N VAL A 48 -3.37 6.14 4.89
CA VAL A 48 -2.45 7.26 5.10
C VAL A 48 -3.20 8.41 5.76
N GLN A 49 -2.81 8.76 6.98
CA GLN A 49 -3.43 9.83 7.78
C GLN A 49 -2.40 10.91 8.13
N GLY A 50 -2.86 12.16 8.20
CA GLY A 50 -2.05 13.31 8.60
C GLY A 50 -2.78 14.64 8.37
N ASP A 51 -2.28 15.72 8.94
CA ASP A 51 -2.88 17.05 8.85
C ASP A 51 -2.93 17.60 7.41
N PRO A 52 -3.79 18.60 7.10
CA PRO A 52 -3.75 19.27 5.81
C PRO A 52 -2.34 19.76 5.46
N GLY A 53 -1.89 19.55 4.21
CA GLY A 53 -0.53 19.92 3.78
C GLY A 53 0.59 18.92 4.11
N SER A 54 0.32 17.84 4.85
CA SER A 54 1.32 16.78 5.17
C SER A 54 1.80 15.93 3.97
N GLY A 55 1.32 16.19 2.75
CA GLY A 55 1.78 15.48 1.55
C GLY A 55 1.09 14.14 1.27
N LYS A 56 -0.07 13.84 1.87
CA LYS A 56 -0.85 12.60 1.62
C LYS A 56 -1.12 12.35 0.13
N THR A 57 -1.62 13.37 -0.57
CA THR A 57 -1.89 13.30 -2.01
C THR A 57 -0.60 13.06 -2.78
N THR A 58 0.47 13.76 -2.42
CA THR A 58 1.79 13.57 -3.04
C THR A 58 2.27 12.14 -2.89
N LEU A 59 2.19 11.56 -1.68
CA LEU A 59 2.55 10.17 -1.43
C LEU A 59 1.71 9.20 -2.27
N ALA A 60 0.38 9.38 -2.28
CA ALA A 60 -0.51 8.55 -3.10
C ALA A 60 -0.16 8.63 -4.60
N LEU A 61 0.18 9.82 -5.08
CA LEU A 61 0.61 10.00 -6.47
C LEU A 61 1.96 9.34 -6.75
N GLN A 62 2.96 9.47 -5.87
CA GLN A 62 4.25 8.79 -6.04
C GLN A 62 4.09 7.27 -6.13
N PHE A 63 3.24 6.69 -5.28
CA PHE A 63 2.92 5.27 -5.33
C PHE A 63 2.31 4.86 -6.68
N LEU A 64 1.34 5.62 -7.19
CA LEU A 64 0.72 5.35 -8.49
C LEU A 64 1.70 5.52 -9.65
N LEU A 65 2.56 6.52 -9.60
CA LEU A 65 3.60 6.76 -10.61
C LEU A 65 4.61 5.61 -10.65
N GLU A 66 5.03 5.10 -9.49
CA GLU A 66 5.94 3.98 -9.41
C GLU A 66 5.31 2.69 -9.96
N GLY A 67 4.02 2.45 -9.67
CA GLY A 67 3.25 1.38 -10.31
C GLY A 67 3.23 1.51 -11.83
N LEU A 68 2.94 2.71 -12.36
CA LEU A 68 2.97 2.97 -13.80
C LEU A 68 4.36 2.75 -14.41
N ARG A 69 5.43 3.19 -13.74
CA ARG A 69 6.82 2.98 -14.18
C ARG A 69 7.18 1.49 -14.27
N ARG A 70 6.56 0.67 -13.42
CA ARG A 70 6.69 -0.80 -13.42
C ARG A 70 5.76 -1.50 -14.42
N GLY A 71 4.94 -0.75 -15.17
CA GLY A 71 3.98 -1.29 -16.12
C GLY A 71 2.71 -1.83 -15.48
N GLU A 72 2.42 -1.45 -14.23
CA GLU A 72 1.22 -1.86 -13.52
C GLU A 72 0.02 -0.97 -13.89
N LYS A 73 -1.18 -1.55 -13.84
CA LYS A 73 -2.41 -0.78 -13.97
C LYS A 73 -2.71 -0.12 -12.62
N VAL A 74 -2.85 1.20 -12.64
CA VAL A 74 -3.14 1.97 -11.44
C VAL A 74 -4.43 2.75 -11.59
N PHE A 75 -5.11 3.02 -10.47
CA PHE A 75 -6.35 3.78 -10.44
C PHE A 75 -6.39 4.67 -9.21
N ASN A 76 -6.85 5.91 -9.41
CA ASN A 76 -7.04 6.89 -8.35
C ASN A 76 -8.51 7.32 -8.31
N ILE A 77 -9.09 7.28 -7.11
CA ILE A 77 -10.39 7.87 -6.83
C ILE A 77 -10.17 8.95 -5.78
N THR A 78 -10.60 10.18 -6.08
CA THR A 78 -10.54 11.31 -5.15
C THR A 78 -11.90 12.00 -5.09
N LEU A 79 -12.25 12.50 -3.90
CA LEU A 79 -13.50 13.23 -3.66
C LEU A 79 -13.27 14.74 -3.47
N SER A 80 -12.01 15.16 -3.35
CA SER A 80 -11.65 16.52 -2.93
C SER A 80 -10.81 17.28 -3.96
N GLU A 81 -10.25 16.58 -4.94
CA GLU A 81 -9.31 17.17 -5.91
C GLU A 81 -9.83 17.03 -7.32
N THR A 82 -9.68 18.08 -8.13
CA THR A 82 -10.03 18.02 -9.54
C THR A 82 -8.89 17.42 -10.36
N LYS A 83 -9.21 16.93 -11.56
CA LYS A 83 -8.19 16.49 -12.53
C LYS A 83 -7.15 17.59 -12.80
N GLN A 84 -7.56 18.86 -12.85
CA GLN A 84 -6.62 19.94 -13.10
C GLN A 84 -5.65 20.16 -11.94
N ASP A 85 -6.12 20.04 -10.70
CA ASP A 85 -5.25 20.19 -9.53
C ASP A 85 -4.22 19.07 -9.47
N LEU A 86 -4.65 17.84 -9.77
CA LEU A 86 -3.76 16.69 -9.89
C LEU A 86 -2.73 16.84 -11.03
N LEU A 87 -3.09 17.49 -12.13
CA LEU A 87 -2.14 17.81 -13.22
C LEU A 87 -1.11 18.87 -12.83
N LYS A 88 -1.46 19.83 -11.96
CA LYS A 88 -0.51 20.85 -11.45
C LYS A 88 0.58 20.24 -10.58
N VAL A 89 0.30 19.12 -9.91
CA VAL A 89 1.31 18.37 -9.12
C VAL A 89 2.38 17.72 -10.04
N GLY A 90 2.28 17.88 -11.36
CA GLY A 90 3.36 17.60 -12.32
C GLY A 90 3.58 16.11 -12.63
N ALA A 91 2.97 15.22 -11.86
CA ALA A 91 3.07 13.77 -11.97
C ALA A 91 2.30 13.20 -13.18
N ILE A 92 1.06 13.66 -13.41
CA ILE A 92 0.12 12.97 -14.33
C ILE A 92 0.28 13.40 -15.80
N THR A 93 0.81 14.60 -16.05
CA THR A 93 0.91 15.17 -17.42
C THR A 93 1.78 14.34 -18.36
N ARG A 94 2.71 13.53 -17.83
CA ARG A 94 3.60 12.66 -18.62
C ARG A 94 3.00 11.30 -18.99
N LEU A 95 1.85 10.93 -18.42
CA LEU A 95 1.33 9.55 -18.42
C LEU A 95 -0.04 9.37 -19.09
N VAL A 96 -0.68 10.46 -19.53
CA VAL A 96 -1.86 10.37 -20.39
C VAL A 96 -1.37 10.34 -21.84
N PRO A 97 -1.39 9.18 -22.53
CA PRO A 97 -1.13 9.16 -23.96
C PRO A 97 -2.16 10.06 -24.65
N ARG A 98 -1.70 10.92 -25.56
CA ARG A 98 -2.57 11.72 -26.42
C ARG A 98 -3.32 10.82 -27.40
#